data_AF-A0A1R3XSH8-F1
#
_entry.id   AF-A0A1R3XSH8-F1
#
_cell.length_a   1.000
_cell.length_b   1.000
_cell.length_c   1.000
_cell.angle_alpha   90.00
_cell.angle_beta   90.00
_cell.angle_gamma   90.00
#
_symmetry.space_group_name_H-M   'P 1'
#
loop_
_entity.id
_entity.type
_entity.pdbx_description
1 polymer ?
#
loop_
_entity_poly.entity_id
_entity_poly.type
_entity_poly.pdbx_seq_one_letter_code
_entity_poly.pdbx_strand_id
1 'polypeptide(L)'
;MFNITPMVRNLLIINVVVFILQANGVFDYRPFALHHFGSDYFQPIQIFTHMFLHGGWAHLFSNMFSLFIFGPLLERFWGPQRFLSFYLITGLGASMLYSGVRAYELNTIENEAVQYIENPTPAGFHNFMESHYAGGYEKRFAIEYQRNPDNEGYITESKKAVTAVFNQAFNMPMLGASGAVFGILMAFGMLFPNLELFLLFLPVPIKAKYFVLMYGAYELYAGFNRVPGDNVAHFAHLGGMLFAYILIKMWQRNDYQDT
;
A
#
# COMPACT_ATOMS: atom_id res chain seq x y z
N MET A 1 -14.31 -12.39 28.68
CA MET A 1 -14.71 -12.03 27.29
C MET A 1 -13.74 -11.00 26.77
N PHE A 2 -13.21 -11.15 25.56
CA PHE A 2 -12.46 -10.08 24.91
C PHE A 2 -13.41 -8.90 24.69
N ASN A 3 -13.41 -7.91 25.59
CA ASN A 3 -14.15 -6.68 25.39
C ASN A 3 -13.39 -5.85 24.34
N ILE A 4 -13.71 -6.11 23.06
CA ILE A 4 -13.33 -5.23 21.94
C ILE A 4 -13.85 -3.84 22.28
N THR A 5 -12.98 -2.86 22.18
CA THR A 5 -13.31 -1.48 22.48
C THR A 5 -14.23 -0.89 21.40
N PRO A 6 -15.09 0.09 21.74
CA PRO A 6 -16.14 0.55 20.85
C PRO A 6 -15.65 1.02 19.47
N MET A 7 -14.57 1.78 19.39
CA MET A 7 -14.08 2.31 18.11
C MET A 7 -13.44 1.23 17.25
N VAL A 8 -12.59 0.37 17.83
CA VAL A 8 -12.02 -0.79 17.14
C VAL A 8 -13.14 -1.68 16.59
N ARG A 9 -14.19 -1.96 17.38
CA ARG A 9 -15.35 -2.73 16.91
C ARG A 9 -16.02 -2.07 15.71
N ASN A 10 -16.23 -0.76 15.75
CA ASN A 10 -16.86 -0.03 14.65
C ASN A 10 -16.01 -0.08 13.38
N LEU A 11 -14.70 0.11 13.48
CA LEU A 11 -13.78 0.01 12.35
C LEU A 11 -13.76 -1.41 11.77
N LEU A 12 -13.73 -2.45 12.61
CA LEU A 12 -13.83 -3.85 12.17
C LEU A 12 -15.13 -4.08 11.38
N ILE A 13 -16.28 -3.65 11.93
CA ILE A 13 -17.59 -3.82 11.29
C ILE A 13 -17.63 -3.10 9.94
N ILE A 14 -17.21 -1.83 9.87
CA ILE A 14 -17.26 -1.04 8.64
C ILE A 14 -16.42 -1.72 7.54
N ASN A 15 -15.18 -2.11 7.84
CA ASN A 15 -14.30 -2.75 6.86
C ASN A 15 -14.84 -4.10 6.38
N VAL A 16 -15.38 -4.92 7.29
CA VAL A 16 -15.98 -6.22 6.93
C VAL A 16 -17.23 -6.01 6.07
N VAL A 17 -18.12 -5.09 6.43
CA VAL A 17 -19.34 -4.80 5.67
C VAL A 17 -18.98 -4.26 4.28
N VAL A 18 -18.10 -3.26 4.18
CA VAL A 18 -17.66 -2.71 2.89
C VAL A 18 -17.03 -3.79 2.02
N PHE A 19 -16.18 -4.65 2.59
CA PHE A 19 -15.58 -5.75 1.84
C PHE A 19 -16.63 -6.77 1.36
N ILE A 20 -17.62 -7.12 2.18
CA ILE A 20 -18.70 -8.03 1.75
C ILE A 20 -19.48 -7.42 0.58
N LEU A 21 -19.84 -6.13 0.67
CA LEU A 21 -20.53 -5.43 -0.41
C LEU A 21 -19.68 -5.38 -1.69
N GLN A 22 -18.38 -5.09 -1.54
CA GLN A 22 -17.41 -5.09 -2.64
C GLN A 22 -17.27 -6.49 -3.28
N ALA A 23 -17.07 -7.53 -2.49
CA ALA A 23 -16.84 -8.90 -2.95
C ALA A 23 -18.07 -9.52 -3.65
N ASN A 24 -19.27 -9.05 -3.31
CA ASN A 24 -20.53 -9.45 -3.95
C ASN A 24 -20.93 -8.52 -5.11
N GLY A 25 -20.08 -7.56 -5.49
CA GLY A 25 -20.36 -6.65 -6.61
C GLY A 25 -21.55 -5.72 -6.39
N VAL A 26 -21.92 -5.43 -5.13
CA VAL A 26 -23.06 -4.55 -4.79
C VAL A 26 -22.79 -3.12 -5.26
N PHE A 27 -21.53 -2.71 -5.34
CA PHE A 27 -21.11 -1.43 -5.90
C PHE A 27 -19.79 -1.57 -6.64
N ASP A 28 -19.54 -0.67 -7.60
CA ASP A 28 -18.22 -0.52 -8.21
C ASP A 28 -17.28 0.20 -7.24
N TYR A 29 -16.24 -0.49 -6.79
CA TYR A 29 -15.28 0.07 -5.83
C TYR A 29 -14.24 0.99 -6.49
N ARG A 30 -14.09 0.98 -7.81
CA ARG A 30 -13.04 1.72 -8.52
C ARG A 30 -13.08 3.23 -8.28
N PRO A 31 -14.24 3.91 -8.19
CA PRO A 31 -14.32 5.32 -7.84
C PRO A 31 -13.86 5.64 -6.41
N PHE A 32 -13.81 4.64 -5.53
CA PHE A 32 -13.47 4.78 -4.11
C PHE A 32 -12.03 4.34 -3.78
N ALA A 33 -11.36 3.66 -4.70
CA ALA A 33 -9.95 3.28 -4.59
C ALA A 33 -9.05 4.45 -4.99
N LEU A 34 -7.87 4.56 -4.40
CA LEU A 34 -6.98 5.70 -4.61
C LEU A 34 -6.22 5.56 -5.92
N HIS A 35 -6.59 6.39 -6.91
CA HIS A 35 -5.86 6.50 -8.17
C HIS A 35 -4.75 7.56 -8.07
N HIS A 36 -3.78 7.48 -9.00
CA HIS A 36 -2.78 8.52 -9.14
C HIS A 36 -3.44 9.87 -9.44
N PHE A 37 -2.98 10.97 -8.84
CA PHE A 37 -3.63 12.28 -8.95
C PHE A 37 -3.70 12.85 -10.39
N GLY A 38 -2.84 12.36 -11.29
CA GLY A 38 -2.89 12.71 -12.71
C GLY A 38 -3.84 11.84 -13.54
N SER A 39 -4.47 10.82 -12.97
CA SER A 39 -5.41 9.94 -13.65
C SER A 39 -6.80 10.57 -13.76
N ASP A 40 -7.48 10.35 -14.88
CA ASP A 40 -8.88 10.72 -15.08
C ASP A 40 -9.83 10.04 -14.08
N TYR A 41 -9.38 8.95 -13.45
CA TYR A 41 -10.14 8.24 -12.41
C TYR A 41 -9.96 8.83 -11.02
N PHE A 42 -9.05 9.79 -10.83
CA PHE A 42 -8.79 10.38 -9.51
C PHE A 42 -9.97 11.20 -9.03
N GLN A 43 -10.35 10.98 -7.77
CA GLN A 43 -11.33 11.78 -7.06
C GLN A 43 -10.81 12.12 -5.67
N PRO A 44 -10.89 13.38 -5.19
CA PRO A 44 -10.35 13.76 -3.89
C PRO A 44 -10.85 12.93 -2.70
N ILE A 45 -12.08 12.41 -2.78
CA ILE A 45 -12.67 11.57 -1.73
C ILE A 45 -11.93 10.23 -1.54
N GLN A 46 -11.23 9.76 -2.58
CA GLN A 46 -10.50 8.50 -2.58
C GLN A 46 -9.45 8.45 -1.49
N ILE A 47 -8.84 9.59 -1.17
CA ILE A 47 -7.84 9.77 -0.11
C ILE A 47 -8.35 9.22 1.24
N PHE A 48 -9.67 9.23 1.46
CA PHE A 48 -10.31 8.65 2.64
C PHE A 48 -10.93 7.28 2.35
N THR A 49 -11.66 7.13 1.25
CA THR A 49 -12.47 5.93 1.02
C THR A 49 -11.63 4.70 0.72
N HIS A 50 -10.42 4.86 0.18
CA HIS A 50 -9.54 3.73 -0.10
C HIS A 50 -9.17 2.95 1.17
N MET A 51 -9.21 3.61 2.33
CA MET A 51 -8.85 3.03 3.63
C MET A 51 -9.82 1.93 4.08
N PHE A 52 -10.99 1.81 3.44
CA PHE A 52 -12.05 0.86 3.82
C PHE A 52 -12.27 -0.25 2.79
N LEU A 53 -11.56 -0.21 1.67
CA LEU A 53 -11.62 -1.20 0.59
C LEU A 53 -10.53 -2.27 0.76
N HIS A 54 -10.75 -3.49 0.28
CA HIS A 54 -9.76 -4.56 0.40
C HIS A 54 -9.67 -5.43 -0.85
N GLY A 55 -8.45 -5.76 -1.27
CA GLY A 55 -8.18 -6.46 -2.54
C GLY A 55 -8.48 -7.97 -2.52
N GLY A 56 -8.86 -8.52 -1.37
CA GLY A 56 -9.19 -9.93 -1.21
C GLY A 56 -9.29 -10.36 0.26
N TRP A 57 -9.70 -11.61 0.48
CA TRP A 57 -9.94 -12.16 1.82
C TRP A 57 -8.70 -12.14 2.71
N ALA A 58 -7.54 -12.55 2.19
CA ALA A 58 -6.29 -12.54 2.93
C ALA A 58 -5.88 -11.11 3.34
N HIS A 59 -6.12 -10.13 2.45
CA HIS A 59 -5.82 -8.73 2.70
C HIS A 59 -6.76 -8.13 3.77
N LEU A 60 -8.06 -8.44 3.73
CA LEU A 60 -8.97 -8.06 4.82
C LEU A 60 -8.55 -8.72 6.14
N PHE A 61 -8.29 -10.02 6.12
CA PHE A 61 -7.95 -10.80 7.31
C PHE A 61 -6.72 -10.23 8.02
N SER A 62 -5.61 -9.99 7.30
CA SER A 62 -4.37 -9.50 7.92
C SER A 62 -4.54 -8.11 8.56
N ASN A 63 -5.27 -7.21 7.90
CA ASN A 63 -5.57 -5.88 8.42
C ASN A 63 -6.46 -5.95 9.66
N MET A 64 -7.57 -6.67 9.59
CA MET A 64 -8.55 -6.75 10.67
C MET A 64 -8.01 -7.55 11.86
N PHE A 65 -7.21 -8.59 11.62
CA PHE A 65 -6.51 -9.33 12.66
C PHE A 65 -5.56 -8.41 13.43
N SER A 66 -4.76 -7.62 12.73
CA SER A 66 -3.85 -6.66 13.36
C SER A 66 -4.60 -5.59 14.14
N LEU A 67 -5.66 -5.00 13.55
CA LEU A 67 -6.51 -4.02 14.23
C LEU A 67 -7.17 -4.60 15.48
N PHE A 68 -7.65 -5.85 15.43
CA PHE A 68 -8.27 -6.55 16.54
C PHE A 68 -7.28 -6.83 17.68
N ILE A 69 -6.04 -7.23 17.37
CA ILE A 69 -5.02 -7.55 18.38
C ILE A 69 -4.46 -6.29 19.03
N PHE A 70 -4.04 -5.30 18.23
CA PHE A 70 -3.28 -4.15 18.73
C PHE A 70 -4.14 -2.93 19.04
N GLY A 71 -5.26 -2.76 18.33
CA GLY A 71 -6.14 -1.59 18.46
C GLY A 71 -6.71 -1.38 19.86
N PRO A 72 -7.28 -2.40 20.54
CA PRO A 72 -7.97 -2.18 21.81
C PRO A 72 -7.11 -1.60 22.92
N LEU A 73 -5.81 -1.95 22.96
CA LEU A 73 -4.91 -1.41 23.98
C LEU A 73 -4.64 0.08 23.75
N LEU A 74 -4.45 0.48 22.48
CA LEU A 74 -4.28 1.88 22.10
C LEU A 74 -5.56 2.69 22.33
N GLU A 75 -6.72 2.14 21.99
CA GLU A 75 -8.01 2.81 22.25
C GLU A 75 -8.25 3.02 23.74
N ARG A 76 -7.89 2.06 24.60
CA ARG A 76 -7.97 2.25 26.07
C ARG A 76 -7.01 3.32 26.57
N PHE A 77 -5.83 3.42 25.96
CA PHE A 77 -4.81 4.39 26.35
C PHE A 77 -5.20 5.83 25.97
N TRP A 78 -5.75 6.03 24.77
CA TRP A 78 -6.08 7.36 24.25
C TRP A 78 -7.55 7.75 24.34
N GLY A 79 -8.45 6.79 24.52
CA GLY A 79 -9.88 6.95 24.31
C GLY A 79 -10.29 6.82 22.82
N PRO A 80 -11.60 6.63 22.56
CA PRO A 80 -12.11 6.30 21.23
C PRO A 80 -11.89 7.39 20.18
N GLN A 81 -12.03 8.66 20.55
CA GLN A 81 -11.91 9.78 19.59
C GLN A 81 -10.47 9.98 19.14
N ARG A 82 -9.52 10.03 20.09
CA ARG A 82 -8.08 10.13 19.77
C ARG A 82 -7.61 8.92 18.97
N PHE A 83 -8.08 7.71 19.29
CA PHE A 83 -7.77 6.52 18.49
C PHE A 83 -8.30 6.61 17.05
N LEU A 84 -9.52 7.10 16.84
CA LEU A 84 -10.05 7.31 15.49
C LEU A 84 -9.25 8.36 14.73
N SER A 85 -8.94 9.51 15.35
CA SER A 85 -8.09 10.54 14.74
C SER A 85 -6.71 9.98 14.40
N PHE A 86 -6.12 9.17 15.27
CA PHE A 86 -4.86 8.48 15.01
C PHE A 86 -4.95 7.57 13.78
N TYR A 87 -5.98 6.71 13.73
CA TYR A 87 -6.21 5.80 12.61
C TYR A 87 -6.37 6.56 11.28
N LEU A 88 -7.17 7.63 11.27
CA LEU A 88 -7.39 8.43 10.07
C LEU A 88 -6.12 9.18 9.65
N ILE A 89 -5.44 9.88 10.57
CA ILE A 89 -4.24 10.67 10.23
C ILE A 89 -3.11 9.78 9.73
N THR A 90 -2.90 8.61 10.32
CA THR A 90 -1.86 7.67 9.87
C THR A 90 -2.20 7.05 8.52
N GLY A 91 -3.47 6.74 8.25
CA GLY A 91 -3.92 6.31 6.92
C GLY A 91 -3.77 7.39 5.84
N LEU A 92 -4.09 8.64 6.16
CA LEU A 92 -3.87 9.79 5.28
C LEU A 92 -2.37 10.04 5.03
N GLY A 93 -1.56 9.96 6.07
CA GLY A 93 -0.10 10.07 5.94
C GLY A 93 0.50 8.98 5.07
N ALA A 94 0.00 7.75 5.22
CA ALA A 94 0.35 6.62 4.37
C ALA A 94 0.00 6.89 2.89
N SER A 95 -1.21 7.37 2.61
CA SER A 95 -1.66 7.63 1.25
C SER A 95 -0.92 8.80 0.59
N MET A 96 -0.57 9.83 1.36
CA MET A 96 0.27 10.93 0.90
C MET A 96 1.67 10.46 0.52
N LEU A 97 2.36 9.71 1.40
CA LEU A 97 3.71 9.22 1.11
C LEU A 97 3.70 8.25 -0.08
N TYR A 98 2.75 7.31 -0.10
CA TYR A 98 2.58 6.40 -1.24
C TYR A 98 2.35 7.16 -2.54
N SER A 99 1.45 8.16 -2.56
CA SER A 99 1.16 8.94 -3.77
C SER A 99 2.39 9.69 -4.28
N GLY A 100 3.20 10.24 -3.37
CA GLY A 100 4.46 10.90 -3.74
C GLY A 100 5.48 9.94 -4.34
N VAL A 101 5.71 8.78 -3.71
CA VAL A 101 6.61 7.75 -4.25
C VAL A 101 6.09 7.23 -5.59
N ARG A 102 4.78 6.99 -5.69
CA ARG A 102 4.17 6.48 -6.91
C ARG A 102 4.28 7.45 -8.07
N ALA A 103 4.16 8.75 -7.82
CA ALA A 103 4.37 9.77 -8.84
C ALA A 103 5.79 9.75 -9.41
N TYR A 104 6.80 9.58 -8.54
CA TYR A 104 8.20 9.45 -8.96
C TYR A 104 8.43 8.16 -9.79
N GLU A 105 7.89 7.03 -9.34
CA GLU A 105 7.95 5.77 -10.08
C GLU A 105 7.29 5.90 -11.46
N LEU A 106 6.08 6.47 -11.53
CA LEU A 106 5.34 6.64 -12.78
C LEU A 106 6.04 7.58 -13.76
N ASN A 107 6.66 8.66 -13.27
CA ASN A 107 7.44 9.55 -14.14
C ASN A 107 8.64 8.82 -14.76
N THR A 108 9.27 7.90 -14.01
CA THR A 108 10.37 7.08 -14.54
C THR A 108 9.88 6.17 -15.66
N ILE A 109 8.78 5.45 -15.44
CA ILE A 109 8.17 4.56 -16.45
C ILE A 109 7.71 5.35 -17.68
N GLU A 110 7.12 6.53 -17.47
CA GLU A 110 6.68 7.43 -18.54
C GLU A 110 7.85 7.86 -19.43
N ASN A 111 8.95 8.33 -18.82
CA ASN A 111 10.14 8.76 -19.57
C ASN A 111 10.74 7.61 -20.39
N GLU A 112 10.84 6.41 -19.82
CA GLU A 112 11.34 5.24 -20.55
C GLU A 112 10.38 4.80 -21.68
N ALA A 113 9.08 4.86 -21.44
CA ALA A 113 8.06 4.57 -22.47
C ALA A 113 8.14 5.58 -23.63
N VAL A 114 8.25 6.88 -23.34
CA VAL A 114 8.39 7.93 -24.34
C VAL A 114 9.67 7.75 -25.15
N GLN A 115 10.82 7.51 -24.49
CA GLN A 115 12.09 7.25 -25.17
C GLN A 115 12.00 6.05 -26.11
N TYR A 116 11.34 4.97 -25.68
CA TYR A 116 11.09 3.81 -26.53
C TYR A 116 10.19 4.14 -27.72
N ILE A 117 9.10 4.87 -27.50
CA ILE A 117 8.13 5.23 -28.54
C ILE A 117 8.77 6.12 -29.61
N GLU A 118 9.65 7.04 -29.22
CA GLU A 118 10.38 7.91 -30.14
C GLU A 118 11.43 7.14 -30.96
N ASN A 119 12.18 6.25 -30.31
CA ASN A 119 13.27 5.49 -30.94
C ASN A 119 13.13 3.98 -30.66
N PRO A 120 12.18 3.28 -31.32
CA PRO A 120 11.88 1.89 -31.03
C PRO A 120 13.02 0.98 -31.48
N THR A 121 13.50 0.13 -30.58
CA THR A 121 14.49 -0.90 -30.88
C THR A 121 14.12 -2.21 -30.18
N PRO A 122 14.46 -3.40 -30.72
CA PRO A 122 14.18 -4.66 -30.04
C PRO A 122 14.82 -4.76 -28.65
N ALA A 123 16.03 -4.21 -28.47
CA ALA A 123 16.71 -4.17 -27.18
C ALA A 123 15.99 -3.24 -26.18
N GLY A 124 15.57 -2.05 -26.63
CA GLY A 124 14.78 -1.13 -25.80
C GLY A 124 13.44 -1.74 -25.37
N PHE A 125 12.77 -2.47 -26.27
CA PHE A 125 11.55 -3.19 -25.96
C PHE A 125 11.78 -4.26 -24.90
N HIS A 126 12.80 -5.10 -25.08
CA HIS A 126 13.15 -6.14 -24.11
C HIS A 126 13.42 -5.55 -22.72
N ASN A 127 14.28 -4.52 -22.63
CA ASN A 127 14.64 -3.88 -21.37
C ASN A 127 13.43 -3.26 -20.67
N PHE A 128 12.58 -2.55 -21.41
CA PHE A 128 11.36 -1.94 -20.85
C PHE A 128 10.42 -3.01 -20.30
N MET A 129 10.13 -4.05 -21.08
CA MET A 129 9.19 -5.10 -20.68
C MET A 129 9.73 -5.93 -19.52
N GLU A 130 11.03 -6.21 -19.48
CA GLU A 130 11.66 -6.91 -18.37
C GLU A 130 11.61 -6.10 -17.07
N SER A 131 11.77 -4.77 -17.16
CA SER A 131 11.77 -3.88 -15.99
C SER A 131 10.37 -3.60 -15.43
N HIS A 132 9.37 -3.45 -16.31
CA HIS A 132 8.05 -2.91 -15.91
C HIS A 132 6.88 -3.89 -16.02
N TYR A 133 7.06 -5.04 -16.68
CA TYR A 133 6.00 -6.01 -16.86
C TYR A 133 6.21 -7.27 -16.02
N ALA A 134 5.73 -7.23 -14.77
CA ALA A 134 5.91 -8.28 -13.77
C ALA A 134 5.35 -9.66 -14.17
N GLY A 135 4.39 -9.73 -15.09
CA GLY A 135 3.82 -11.00 -15.57
C GLY A 135 4.72 -11.78 -16.53
N GLY A 136 5.80 -11.16 -17.02
CA GLY A 136 6.59 -11.67 -18.13
C GLY A 136 5.82 -11.53 -19.44
N TYR A 137 6.48 -11.06 -20.49
CA TYR A 137 5.84 -10.82 -21.79
C TYR A 137 6.09 -11.98 -22.76
N GLU A 138 5.34 -12.02 -23.86
CA GLU A 138 5.46 -13.10 -24.83
C GLU A 138 6.86 -13.10 -25.48
N LYS A 139 7.73 -13.99 -24.99
CA LYS A 139 9.12 -14.09 -25.47
C LYS A 139 9.21 -14.36 -26.96
N ARG A 140 8.20 -15.02 -27.55
CA ARG A 140 8.14 -15.28 -28.98
C ARG A 140 8.12 -13.98 -29.77
N PHE A 141 7.25 -13.04 -29.42
CA PHE A 141 7.20 -11.74 -30.06
C PHE A 141 8.53 -10.99 -29.93
N ALA A 142 9.14 -11.01 -28.74
CA ALA A 142 10.45 -10.42 -28.50
C ALA A 142 11.53 -10.93 -29.47
N ILE A 143 11.59 -12.26 -29.64
CA ILE A 143 12.56 -12.95 -30.49
C ILE A 143 12.30 -12.63 -31.97
N GLU A 144 11.04 -12.64 -32.41
CA GLU A 144 10.65 -12.31 -33.79
C GLU A 144 10.99 -10.85 -34.13
N TYR A 145 10.73 -9.92 -33.21
CA TYR A 145 11.07 -8.51 -33.37
C TYR A 145 12.59 -8.31 -33.41
N GLN A 146 13.34 -9.01 -32.57
CA GLN A 146 14.81 -8.94 -32.60
C GLN A 146 15.42 -9.49 -33.89
N ARG A 147 14.78 -10.47 -34.53
CA ARG A 147 15.20 -11.00 -35.83
C ARG A 147 14.85 -10.07 -36.99
N ASN A 148 13.82 -9.25 -36.85
CA ASN A 148 13.30 -8.38 -37.90
C ASN A 148 13.11 -6.95 -37.36
N PRO A 149 14.20 -6.24 -37.02
CA PRO A 149 14.14 -4.95 -36.31
C PRO A 149 13.40 -3.86 -37.09
N ASP A 150 13.50 -3.89 -38.42
CA ASP A 150 12.91 -2.86 -39.30
C ASP A 150 11.47 -3.19 -39.72
N ASN A 151 10.88 -4.28 -39.21
CA ASN A 151 9.51 -4.65 -39.54
C ASN A 151 8.51 -3.67 -38.91
N GLU A 152 7.81 -2.89 -39.74
CA GLU A 152 6.83 -1.88 -39.28
C GLU A 152 5.71 -2.46 -38.41
N GLY A 153 5.30 -3.70 -38.67
CA GLY A 153 4.28 -4.40 -37.87
C GLY A 153 4.77 -4.67 -36.45
N TYR A 154 5.99 -5.17 -36.29
CA TYR A 154 6.58 -5.39 -34.97
C TYR A 154 6.88 -4.09 -34.22
N ILE A 155 7.31 -3.04 -34.92
CA ILE A 155 7.46 -1.70 -34.34
C ILE A 155 6.11 -1.19 -33.81
N THR A 156 5.04 -1.35 -34.58
CA THR A 156 3.69 -0.89 -34.20
C THR A 156 3.17 -1.67 -32.99
N GLU A 157 3.25 -3.00 -33.01
CA GLU A 157 2.76 -3.84 -31.91
C GLU A 157 3.58 -3.65 -30.63
N SER A 158 4.90 -3.46 -30.74
CA SER A 158 5.74 -3.21 -29.58
C SER A 158 5.45 -1.85 -28.92
N LYS A 159 5.20 -0.79 -29.71
CA LYS A 159 4.74 0.51 -29.16
C LYS A 159 3.42 0.38 -28.42
N LYS A 160 2.44 -0.33 -29.00
CA LYS A 160 1.15 -0.60 -28.32
C LYS A 160 1.35 -1.33 -27.00
N ALA A 161 2.21 -2.34 -26.97
CA ALA A 161 2.51 -3.09 -25.75
C ALA A 161 3.13 -2.18 -24.67
N VAL A 162 4.13 -1.37 -25.02
CA VAL A 162 4.76 -0.41 -24.09
C VAL A 162 3.74 0.60 -23.55
N THR A 163 2.92 1.20 -24.42
CA THR A 163 1.85 2.11 -24.01
C THR A 163 0.83 1.42 -23.09
N ALA A 164 0.47 0.17 -23.37
CA ALA A 164 -0.47 -0.59 -22.53
C ALA A 164 0.09 -0.86 -21.13
N VAL A 165 1.38 -1.21 -21.02
CA VAL A 165 2.05 -1.42 -19.72
C VAL A 165 2.09 -0.12 -18.92
N PHE A 166 2.46 1.00 -19.55
CA PHE A 166 2.43 2.31 -18.88
C PHE A 166 1.02 2.67 -18.41
N ASN A 167 0.01 2.55 -19.27
CA ASN A 167 -1.38 2.87 -18.92
C ASN A 167 -1.92 1.98 -17.79
N GLN A 168 -1.53 0.70 -17.76
CA GLN A 168 -1.88 -0.20 -16.67
C GLN A 168 -1.22 0.24 -15.36
N ALA A 169 0.07 0.60 -15.38
CA ALA A 169 0.77 1.10 -14.20
C ALA A 169 0.17 2.42 -13.70
N PHE A 170 -0.15 3.35 -14.60
CA PHE A 170 -0.67 4.68 -14.29
C PHE A 170 -2.07 4.64 -13.67
N ASN A 171 -2.94 3.74 -14.14
CA ASN A 171 -4.32 3.61 -13.68
C ASN A 171 -4.53 2.51 -12.63
N MET A 172 -3.45 1.91 -12.10
CA MET A 172 -3.55 0.91 -11.04
C MET A 172 -3.89 1.60 -9.70
N PRO A 173 -5.06 1.32 -9.09
CA PRO A 173 -5.42 1.98 -7.85
C PRO A 173 -4.81 1.29 -6.63
N MET A 174 -4.63 2.06 -5.56
CA MET A 174 -4.31 1.57 -4.22
C MET A 174 -5.57 1.49 -3.35
N LEU A 175 -5.68 0.46 -2.52
CA LEU A 175 -6.76 0.30 -1.56
C LEU A 175 -6.29 -0.55 -0.37
N GLY A 176 -6.86 -0.30 0.81
CA GLY A 176 -6.51 -1.02 2.04
C GLY A 176 -6.42 -0.13 3.27
N ALA A 177 -6.78 -0.70 4.42
CA ALA A 177 -6.59 -0.10 5.75
C ALA A 177 -5.13 -0.13 6.23
N SER A 178 -4.24 -0.78 5.50
CA SER A 178 -2.93 -1.20 6.01
C SER A 178 -2.01 -0.05 6.41
N GLY A 179 -2.07 1.10 5.74
CA GLY A 179 -1.36 2.31 6.18
C GLY A 179 -1.70 2.70 7.62
N ALA A 180 -2.98 2.73 7.98
CA ALA A 180 -3.42 3.01 9.35
C ALA A 180 -3.06 1.88 10.33
N VAL A 181 -3.13 0.63 9.88
CA VAL A 181 -2.73 -0.54 10.68
C VAL A 181 -1.23 -0.52 11.00
N PHE A 182 -0.37 -0.16 10.04
CA PHE A 182 1.06 0.02 10.30
C PHE A 182 1.33 1.22 11.20
N GLY A 183 0.51 2.26 11.13
CA GLY A 183 0.49 3.33 12.13
C GLY A 183 0.19 2.81 13.54
N ILE A 184 -0.82 1.93 13.68
CA ILE A 184 -1.16 1.23 14.93
C ILE A 184 0.01 0.39 15.44
N LEU A 185 0.67 -0.38 14.57
CA LEU A 185 1.84 -1.18 14.93
C LEU A 185 2.98 -0.30 15.45
N MET A 186 3.27 0.80 14.76
CA MET A 186 4.27 1.76 15.20
C MET A 186 3.92 2.35 16.58
N ALA A 187 2.67 2.76 16.78
CA ALA A 187 2.21 3.26 18.08
C ALA A 187 2.38 2.23 19.19
N PHE A 188 2.01 0.99 18.91
CA PHE A 188 2.14 -0.11 19.85
C PHE A 188 3.61 -0.35 20.24
N GLY A 189 4.51 -0.37 19.27
CA GLY A 189 5.95 -0.50 19.50
C GLY A 189 6.55 0.66 20.28
N MET A 190 6.02 1.88 20.14
CA MET A 190 6.48 3.07 20.85
C MET A 190 5.94 3.17 22.28
N LEU A 191 4.64 2.88 22.48
CA LEU A 191 3.95 3.06 23.76
C LEU A 191 4.05 1.84 24.68
N PHE A 192 4.14 0.64 24.10
CA PHE A 192 4.24 -0.61 24.85
C PHE A 192 5.50 -1.41 24.45
N PRO A 193 6.69 -0.80 24.42
CA PRO A 193 7.88 -1.36 23.76
C PRO A 193 8.38 -2.67 24.35
N ASN A 194 8.09 -2.92 25.63
CA ASN A 194 8.51 -4.13 26.36
C ASN A 194 7.39 -5.15 26.52
N LEU A 195 6.18 -4.89 25.99
CA LEU A 195 5.11 -5.88 26.01
C LEU A 195 5.51 -7.07 25.13
N GLU A 196 5.37 -8.26 25.67
CA GLU A 196 5.76 -9.51 25.02
C GLU A 196 4.63 -10.04 24.14
N LEU A 197 4.97 -10.29 22.87
CA LEU A 197 4.07 -10.84 21.86
C LEU A 197 4.41 -12.31 21.63
N PHE A 198 3.42 -13.17 21.85
CA PHE A 198 3.50 -14.58 21.45
C PHE A 198 3.05 -14.71 20.00
N LEU A 199 4.00 -14.97 19.10
CA LEU A 199 3.69 -15.31 17.71
C LEU A 199 3.32 -16.79 17.64
N LEU A 200 2.28 -17.12 16.85
CA LEU A 200 1.66 -18.46 16.80
C LEU A 200 2.66 -19.62 16.62
N PHE A 201 3.79 -19.36 15.96
CA PHE A 201 4.78 -20.38 15.58
C PHE A 201 6.14 -20.21 16.27
N LEU A 202 6.35 -19.16 17.06
CA LEU A 202 7.60 -18.96 17.79
C LEU A 202 7.40 -19.31 19.26
N PRO A 203 8.17 -20.25 19.82
CA PRO A 203 8.04 -20.65 21.22
C PRO A 203 8.55 -19.57 22.20
N VAL A 204 9.21 -18.52 21.69
CA VAL A 204 9.81 -17.45 22.49
C VAL A 204 9.06 -16.13 22.21
N PRO A 205 8.55 -15.44 23.25
CA PRO A 205 7.91 -14.14 23.06
C PRO A 205 8.90 -13.09 22.56
N ILE A 206 8.42 -12.19 21.71
CA ILE A 206 9.20 -11.07 21.18
C ILE A 206 8.63 -9.77 21.73
N LYS A 207 9.49 -8.89 22.27
CA LYS A 207 9.07 -7.56 22.70
C LYS A 207 8.57 -6.74 21.51
N ALA A 208 7.47 -6.02 21.70
CA ALA A 208 6.81 -5.22 20.67
C ALA A 208 7.78 -4.34 19.86
N LYS A 209 8.75 -3.69 20.52
CA LYS A 209 9.74 -2.83 19.83
C LYS A 209 10.57 -3.59 18.77
N TYR A 210 10.94 -4.84 19.04
CA TYR A 210 11.71 -5.65 18.10
C TYR A 210 10.83 -6.14 16.96
N PHE A 211 9.60 -6.59 17.27
CA PHE A 211 8.64 -6.99 16.26
C PHE A 211 8.38 -5.86 15.26
N VAL A 212 8.08 -4.66 15.76
CA VAL A 212 7.79 -3.48 14.92
C VAL A 212 9.02 -3.02 14.14
N LEU A 213 10.21 -3.02 14.77
CA LEU A 213 11.45 -2.66 14.07
C LEU A 213 11.78 -3.64 12.94
N MET A 214 11.69 -4.95 13.20
CA MET A 214 11.94 -5.97 12.17
C MET A 214 10.93 -5.88 11.04
N TYR A 215 9.65 -5.67 11.37
CA TYR A 215 8.62 -5.56 10.34
C TYR A 215 8.81 -4.28 9.50
N GLY A 216 9.09 -3.14 10.11
CA GLY A 216 9.43 -1.91 9.38
C GLY A 216 10.68 -2.04 8.51
N ALA A 217 11.70 -2.76 8.98
CA ALA A 217 12.89 -3.05 8.17
C ALA A 217 12.58 -3.95 6.97
N TYR A 218 11.72 -4.95 7.16
CA TYR A 218 11.23 -5.79 6.06
C TYR A 218 10.44 -4.97 5.03
N GLU A 219 9.53 -4.10 5.47
CA GLU A 219 8.77 -3.22 4.58
C GLU A 219 9.68 -2.29 3.77
N LEU A 220 10.72 -1.75 4.39
CA LEU A 220 11.73 -0.95 3.70
C LEU A 220 12.49 -1.77 2.66
N TYR A 221 12.96 -2.95 3.02
CA TYR A 221 13.64 -3.85 2.11
C TYR A 221 12.75 -4.22 0.91
N ALA A 222 11.52 -4.66 1.16
CA ALA A 222 10.57 -5.09 0.14
C ALA A 222 10.10 -3.91 -0.75
N GLY A 223 10.02 -2.70 -0.21
CA GLY A 223 9.73 -1.50 -0.98
C GLY A 223 10.74 -1.23 -2.11
N PHE A 224 12.03 -1.54 -1.89
CA PHE A 224 13.08 -1.43 -2.91
C PHE A 224 13.36 -2.72 -3.69
N ASN A 225 12.99 -3.89 -3.14
CA ASN A 225 13.26 -5.20 -3.72
C ASN A 225 11.96 -5.95 -3.99
N ARG A 226 11.08 -5.34 -4.79
CA ARG A 226 9.77 -5.93 -5.13
C ARG A 226 9.96 -7.22 -5.92
N VAL A 227 9.33 -8.28 -5.46
CA VAL A 227 9.33 -9.58 -6.13
C VAL A 227 8.21 -9.61 -7.18
N PRO A 228 8.38 -10.25 -8.35
CA PRO A 228 7.31 -10.38 -9.33
C PRO A 228 6.03 -10.96 -8.71
N GLY A 229 4.89 -10.28 -8.94
CA GLY A 229 3.58 -10.64 -8.37
C GLY A 229 3.29 -10.05 -6.99
N ASP A 230 4.23 -9.31 -6.40
CA ASP A 230 3.98 -8.51 -5.20
C ASP A 230 3.05 -7.33 -5.50
N ASN A 231 1.91 -7.30 -4.82
CA ASN A 231 0.89 -6.26 -4.95
C ASN A 231 0.76 -5.43 -3.65
N VAL A 232 1.78 -5.46 -2.79
CA VAL A 232 1.79 -4.75 -1.51
C VAL A 232 2.37 -3.34 -1.68
N ALA A 233 1.62 -2.35 -1.19
CA ALA A 233 2.04 -0.96 -1.15
C ALA A 233 2.99 -0.69 0.03
N HIS A 234 4.21 -1.26 0.00
CA HIS A 234 5.19 -1.17 1.09
C HIS A 234 5.48 0.27 1.58
N PHE A 235 5.58 1.23 0.65
CA PHE A 235 5.77 2.63 1.04
C PHE A 235 4.55 3.23 1.74
N ALA A 236 3.32 2.76 1.46
CA ALA A 236 2.15 3.15 2.25
C ALA A 236 2.28 2.70 3.71
N HIS A 237 2.77 1.47 3.94
CA HIS A 237 3.02 0.96 5.30
C HIS A 237 4.05 1.82 6.04
N LEU A 238 5.19 2.11 5.40
CA LEU A 238 6.23 2.98 5.96
C LEU A 238 5.71 4.40 6.21
N GLY A 239 4.86 4.94 5.33
CA GLY A 239 4.19 6.21 5.54
C GLY A 239 3.28 6.20 6.77
N GLY A 240 2.51 5.13 6.97
CA GLY A 240 1.72 4.93 8.19
C GLY A 240 2.57 4.95 9.46
N MET A 241 3.70 4.23 9.45
CA MET A 241 4.65 4.21 10.56
C MET A 241 5.29 5.59 10.82
N LEU A 242 5.71 6.29 9.76
CA LEU A 242 6.33 7.60 9.86
C LEU A 242 5.36 8.63 10.48
N PHE A 243 4.13 8.71 9.96
CA PHE A 243 3.14 9.64 10.48
C PHE A 243 2.68 9.28 11.89
N ALA A 244 2.63 7.98 12.24
CA ALA A 244 2.42 7.55 13.63
C ALA A 244 3.51 8.07 14.55
N TYR A 245 4.78 7.92 14.17
CA TYR A 245 5.91 8.43 14.94
C TYR A 245 5.82 9.94 15.17
N ILE A 246 5.57 10.70 14.09
CA ILE A 246 5.43 12.16 14.15
C ILE A 246 4.28 12.55 15.08
N LEU A 247 3.10 11.96 14.89
CA LEU A 247 1.90 12.29 15.66
C LEU A 247 2.06 11.98 17.15
N ILE A 248 2.68 10.84 17.50
CA ILE A 248 2.96 10.50 18.90
C ILE A 248 3.94 11.48 19.53
N LYS A 249 5.00 11.87 18.82
CA LYS A 249 5.96 12.86 19.31
C LYS A 249 5.30 14.23 19.53
N MET A 250 4.37 14.62 18.67
CA MET A 250 3.59 15.84 18.84
C MET A 250 2.68 15.77 20.07
N TRP A 251 1.95 14.66 20.27
CA TRP A 251 1.07 14.49 21.42
C TRP A 251 1.82 14.45 22.75
N GLN A 252 2.95 13.72 22.81
CA GLN A 252 3.79 13.68 24.01
C GLN A 252 4.35 15.06 24.41
N ARG A 253 4.61 15.93 23.43
CA ARG A 253 5.09 17.29 23.70
C ARG A 253 3.97 18.17 24.29
N ASN A 254 2.75 18.03 23.78
CA ASN A 254 1.61 18.82 24.25
C ASN A 254 1.12 18.35 25.62
N ASP A 255 1.11 17.05 25.88
CA ASP A 255 0.74 16.51 27.20
C ASP A 255 1.69 16.98 28.32
N TYR A 256 2.94 17.40 27.99
CA TYR A 256 3.89 18.00 28.94
C TYR A 256 3.68 19.51 29.15
N GLN A 257 2.98 20.20 28.24
CA GLN A 257 2.70 21.63 28.35
C GLN A 257 1.43 21.92 29.17
N ASP A 258 0.55 20.91 29.32
CA ASP A 258 -0.71 20.98 30.06
C ASP A 258 -0.58 20.50 31.53
N THR A 259 0.65 20.23 32.00
CA THR A 259 0.99 19.85 33.40
C THR A 259 1.88 20.89 34.07
#